data_AF-A0AAD7ASQ7-F1
#
_entry.id   AF-A0AAD7ASQ7-F1
#
_cell.length_a   1.000
_cell.length_b   1.000
_cell.length_c   1.000
_cell.angle_alpha   90.00
_cell.angle_beta   90.00
_cell.angle_gamma   90.00
#
_symmetry.space_group_name_H-M   'P 1'
#
loop_
_entity.id
_entity.type
_entity.pdbx_description
1 polymer ?
#
loop_
_entity_poly.entity_id
_entity_poly.type
_entity_poly.pdbx_seq_one_letter_code
_entity_poly.pdbx_strand_id
1 'polypeptide(L)'
;MKFATIIVLASASYTMAGNCSRGLSYCGRSLLHIGNYANQIEAAIQKAHTNPNHMLDTLFYCLGGDNGDIQVVQDCGAGRCADSGPKKSDICLPSSRIHLILEKVDAEESFSVTDQWEEETW
;
A
#
# COMPACT_ATOMS: atom_id res chain seq x y z
N MET A 1 -29.44 53.07 0.19
CA MET A 1 -28.77 51.99 0.94
C MET A 1 -27.72 51.39 0.02
N LYS A 2 -26.42 51.47 0.37
CA LYS A 2 -25.31 50.98 -0.47
C LYS A 2 -24.88 49.62 0.07
N PHE A 3 -25.15 48.57 -0.70
CA PHE A 3 -24.73 47.21 -0.36
C PHE A 3 -23.29 47.02 -0.86
N ALA A 4 -22.35 46.83 0.06
CA ALA A 4 -20.96 46.52 -0.27
C ALA A 4 -20.84 45.00 -0.44
N THR A 5 -20.55 44.55 -1.66
CA THR A 5 -20.39 43.13 -2.00
C THR A 5 -18.98 42.67 -1.65
N ILE A 6 -18.84 41.76 -0.68
CA ILE A 6 -17.56 41.13 -0.33
C ILE A 6 -17.41 39.88 -1.20
N ILE A 7 -16.43 39.89 -2.12
CA ILE A 7 -16.08 38.73 -2.94
C ILE A 7 -15.08 37.89 -2.14
N VAL A 8 -15.52 36.73 -1.66
CA VAL A 8 -14.63 35.73 -1.02
C VAL A 8 -13.99 34.90 -2.14
N LEU A 9 -12.71 35.12 -2.43
CA LEU A 9 -11.94 34.22 -3.28
C LEU A 9 -11.61 32.95 -2.46
N ALA A 10 -12.27 31.83 -2.79
CA ALA A 10 -11.88 30.53 -2.28
C ALA A 10 -10.61 30.07 -3.01
N SER A 11 -9.48 30.08 -2.31
CA SER A 11 -8.26 29.42 -2.78
C SER A 11 -8.43 27.91 -2.67
N ALA A 12 -8.64 27.21 -3.79
CA ALA A 12 -8.60 25.76 -3.82
C ALA A 12 -7.15 25.30 -3.61
N SER A 13 -6.86 24.70 -2.45
CA SER A 13 -5.59 24.04 -2.17
C SER A 13 -5.51 22.77 -3.01
N TYR A 14 -4.81 22.82 -4.14
CA TYR A 14 -4.43 21.61 -4.87
C TYR A 14 -3.27 20.96 -4.13
N THR A 15 -3.53 19.87 -3.42
CA THR A 15 -2.46 18.98 -2.97
C THR A 15 -1.84 18.36 -4.22
N MET A 16 -0.63 18.78 -4.58
CA MET A 16 0.15 18.13 -5.64
C MET A 16 0.42 16.70 -5.16
N ALA A 17 -0.23 15.70 -5.79
CA ALA A 17 0.11 14.31 -5.56
C ALA A 17 1.58 14.09 -5.95
N GLY A 18 2.33 13.36 -5.14
CA GLY A 18 3.70 13.00 -5.48
C GLY A 18 3.72 12.01 -6.65
N ASN A 19 4.75 12.12 -7.49
CA ASN A 19 5.06 11.09 -8.48
C ASN A 19 6.07 10.09 -7.91
N CYS A 20 5.97 8.84 -8.35
CA CYS A 20 6.98 7.83 -8.10
C CYS A 20 8.33 8.25 -8.69
N SER A 21 9.43 7.84 -8.05
CA SER A 21 10.77 8.12 -8.56
C SER A 21 11.15 7.09 -9.62
N ARG A 22 11.47 7.56 -10.82
CA ARG A 22 11.88 6.70 -11.94
C ARG A 22 13.00 5.76 -11.54
N GLY A 23 12.87 4.48 -11.90
CA GLY A 23 13.87 3.47 -11.63
C GLY A 23 13.73 2.76 -10.29
N LEU A 24 12.80 3.21 -9.44
CA LEU A 24 12.46 2.51 -8.20
C LEU A 24 11.23 1.63 -8.38
N SER A 25 11.14 0.62 -7.53
CA SER A 25 9.94 -0.21 -7.40
C SER A 25 9.16 0.16 -6.14
N TYR A 26 7.85 0.04 -6.20
CA TYR A 26 6.94 0.40 -5.12
C TYR A 26 5.87 -0.67 -4.94
N CYS A 27 5.53 -0.97 -3.70
CA CYS A 27 4.31 -1.69 -3.38
C CYS A 27 3.10 -0.85 -3.81
N GLY A 28 2.00 -1.51 -4.20
CA GLY A 28 0.75 -0.81 -4.49
C GLY A 28 0.32 0.12 -3.34
N ARG A 29 0.50 -0.30 -2.08
CA ARG A 29 0.23 0.56 -0.91
C ARG A 29 1.10 1.81 -0.87
N SER A 30 2.38 1.69 -1.22
CA SER A 30 3.35 2.79 -1.19
C SER A 30 3.00 3.82 -2.25
N LEU A 31 2.61 3.38 -3.45
CA LEU A 31 2.12 4.26 -4.51
C LEU A 31 0.88 5.05 -4.06
N LEU A 32 -0.10 4.39 -3.43
CA LEU A 32 -1.30 5.08 -2.91
C LEU A 32 -0.98 6.09 -1.80
N HIS A 33 0.11 5.89 -1.06
CA HIS A 33 0.58 6.84 -0.05
C HIS A 33 1.29 8.05 -0.69
N ILE A 34 1.99 7.84 -1.80
CA ILE A 34 2.73 8.90 -2.52
C ILE A 34 1.76 9.81 -3.29
N GLY A 35 0.74 9.25 -3.94
CA GLY A 35 -0.12 10.02 -4.82
C GLY A 35 -1.33 9.26 -5.37
N ASN A 36 -1.93 9.82 -6.42
CA ASN A 36 -3.16 9.31 -7.02
C ASN A 36 -2.87 8.17 -8.02
N TYR A 37 -2.49 7.01 -7.50
CA TYR A 37 -2.11 5.84 -8.29
C TYR A 37 -3.21 4.78 -8.45
N ALA A 38 -4.37 4.93 -7.81
CA ALA A 38 -5.41 3.89 -7.77
C ALA A 38 -5.82 3.39 -9.17
N ASN A 39 -6.14 4.31 -10.08
CA ASN A 39 -6.53 3.96 -11.45
C ASN A 39 -5.38 3.34 -12.25
N GLN A 40 -4.15 3.82 -12.06
CA GLN A 40 -2.99 3.28 -12.75
C GLN A 40 -2.67 1.85 -12.28
N ILE A 41 -2.82 1.58 -10.98
CA ILE A 41 -2.64 0.26 -10.38
C ILE A 41 -3.65 -0.72 -10.96
N GLU A 42 -4.94 -0.36 -10.97
CA GLU A 42 -5.99 -1.20 -11.52
C GLU A 42 -5.74 -1.53 -13.00
N ALA A 43 -5.44 -0.50 -13.81
CA ALA A 43 -5.15 -0.68 -15.23
C ALA A 43 -3.92 -1.56 -15.46
N ALA A 44 -2.85 -1.39 -14.66
CA ALA A 44 -1.64 -2.19 -14.76
C ALA A 44 -1.87 -3.66 -14.39
N ILE A 45 -2.67 -3.93 -13.34
CA ILE A 45 -3.03 -5.30 -12.94
C ILE A 45 -3.89 -5.97 -14.00
N GLN A 46 -4.89 -5.27 -14.54
CA GLN A 46 -5.74 -5.78 -15.62
C GLN A 46 -4.92 -6.12 -16.86
N LYS A 47 -4.00 -5.22 -17.25
CA LYS A 47 -3.08 -5.42 -18.38
C LYS A 47 -2.12 -6.60 -18.15
N ALA A 48 -1.70 -6.84 -16.92
CA ALA A 48 -0.81 -7.93 -16.54
C ALA A 48 -1.54 -9.26 -16.25
N HIS A 49 -2.88 -9.28 -16.32
CA HIS A 49 -3.71 -10.44 -15.94
C HIS A 49 -3.35 -11.02 -14.55
N THR A 50 -3.01 -10.14 -13.60
CA THR A 50 -2.60 -10.52 -12.23
C THR A 50 -3.81 -10.51 -11.28
N ASN A 51 -3.68 -11.16 -10.12
CA ASN A 51 -4.75 -11.22 -9.12
C ASN A 51 -5.06 -9.83 -8.54
N PRO A 52 -6.29 -9.30 -8.71
CA PRO A 52 -6.65 -7.98 -8.18
C PRO A 52 -6.70 -7.93 -6.65
N ASN A 53 -6.89 -9.08 -5.97
CA ASN A 53 -6.95 -9.14 -4.52
C ASN A 53 -5.63 -8.78 -3.84
N HIS A 54 -4.51 -8.83 -4.57
CA HIS A 54 -3.18 -8.50 -4.06
C HIS A 54 -2.67 -7.16 -4.60
N MET A 55 -3.55 -6.26 -5.05
CA MET A 55 -3.13 -4.98 -5.62
C MET A 55 -2.21 -4.16 -4.70
N LEU A 56 -2.45 -4.19 -3.39
CA LEU A 56 -1.66 -3.46 -2.39
C LEU A 56 -0.29 -4.10 -2.15
N ASP A 57 -0.22 -5.41 -2.35
CA ASP A 57 0.97 -6.25 -2.18
C ASP A 57 1.65 -6.61 -3.51
N THR A 58 1.24 -6.00 -4.61
CA THR A 58 1.90 -6.15 -5.91
C THR A 58 3.05 -5.15 -5.99
N LEU A 59 4.18 -5.59 -6.53
CA LEU A 59 5.35 -4.76 -6.77
C LEU A 59 5.28 -4.14 -8.17
N PHE A 60 5.39 -2.82 -8.24
CA PHE A 60 5.33 -2.05 -9.47
C PHE A 60 6.65 -1.32 -9.72
N TYR A 61 7.15 -1.33 -10.94
CA TYR A 61 8.30 -0.54 -11.36
C TYR A 61 7.86 0.83 -11.87
N CYS A 62 8.48 1.88 -11.37
CA CYS A 62 8.24 3.25 -11.82
C CYS A 62 9.04 3.55 -13.10
N LEU A 63 8.32 3.62 -14.22
CA LEU A 63 8.85 4.08 -15.51
C LEU A 63 9.09 5.60 -15.49
N GLY A 64 8.36 6.36 -14.66
CA GLY A 64 8.43 7.82 -14.61
C GLY A 64 7.52 8.48 -15.66
N GLY A 65 7.79 9.74 -16.02
CA GLY A 65 6.89 10.55 -16.83
C GLY A 65 6.07 11.53 -16.00
N ASP A 66 5.20 12.30 -16.64
CA ASP A 66 4.50 13.43 -16.00
C ASP A 66 3.59 13.03 -14.83
N ASN A 67 3.05 11.80 -14.86
CA ASN A 67 2.23 11.20 -13.79
C ASN A 67 2.87 9.95 -13.17
N GLY A 68 4.16 9.74 -13.42
CA GLY A 68 4.94 8.59 -12.96
C GLY A 68 4.35 7.25 -13.37
N ASP A 69 4.38 6.91 -14.66
CA ASP A 69 3.86 5.65 -15.18
C ASP A 69 4.46 4.43 -14.47
N ILE A 70 3.63 3.42 -14.26
CA ILE A 70 4.00 2.20 -13.53
C ILE A 70 3.78 0.93 -14.37
N GLN A 71 4.55 -0.10 -14.06
CA GLN A 71 4.42 -1.43 -14.66
C GLN A 71 4.47 -2.51 -13.57
N VAL A 72 3.60 -3.52 -13.66
CA VAL A 72 3.64 -4.68 -12.76
C VAL A 72 4.98 -5.41 -12.94
N VAL A 73 5.67 -5.67 -11.83
CA VAL A 73 6.85 -6.53 -11.77
C VAL A 73 6.44 -7.92 -11.35
N GLN A 74 5.76 -8.05 -10.20
CA GLN A 74 5.27 -9.33 -9.68
C GLN A 74 4.24 -9.11 -8.56
N ASP A 75 3.36 -10.10 -8.38
CA ASP A 75 2.52 -10.23 -7.18
C ASP A 75 3.37 -10.77 -6.02
N CYS A 76 3.54 -10.00 -4.94
CA CYS A 76 4.25 -10.50 -3.77
C CYS A 76 3.40 -11.45 -2.94
N GLY A 77 2.07 -11.51 -3.10
CA GLY A 77 1.12 -12.18 -2.21
C GLY A 77 0.83 -11.39 -0.94
N ALA A 78 -0.33 -11.68 -0.33
CA ALA A 78 -0.86 -10.95 0.82
C ALA A 78 0.18 -10.71 1.93
N GLY A 79 0.39 -9.44 2.29
CA GLY A 79 1.28 -9.01 3.37
C GLY A 79 2.78 -9.19 3.12
N ARG A 80 3.20 -9.50 1.88
CA ARG A 80 4.61 -9.77 1.55
C ARG A 80 5.31 -8.67 0.78
N CYS A 81 4.65 -7.56 0.49
CA CYS A 81 5.33 -6.40 -0.09
C CYS A 81 5.79 -5.44 1.01
N ALA A 82 7.10 -5.21 1.10
CA ALA A 82 7.72 -4.40 2.15
C ALA A 82 8.25 -3.07 1.61
N ASP A 83 7.81 -1.98 2.25
CA ASP A 83 8.33 -0.63 2.04
C ASP A 83 9.78 -0.56 2.56
N SER A 84 10.72 -0.19 1.69
CA SER A 84 12.14 -0.09 2.04
C SER A 84 12.55 1.31 2.52
N GLY A 85 11.60 2.24 2.60
CA GLY A 85 11.78 3.61 3.02
C GLY A 85 12.07 4.58 1.86
N PRO A 86 12.27 5.87 2.18
CA PRO A 86 12.35 6.92 1.16
C PRO A 86 13.53 6.71 0.20
N LYS A 87 13.27 6.93 -1.09
CA LYS A 87 14.24 6.82 -2.20
C LYS A 87 14.87 5.42 -2.35
N LYS A 88 14.22 4.38 -1.85
CA LYS A 88 14.62 2.98 -2.03
C LYS A 88 13.49 2.21 -2.72
N SER A 89 13.87 1.16 -3.44
CA SER A 89 12.88 0.26 -4.04
C SER A 89 12.30 -0.65 -2.97
N ASP A 90 10.98 -0.78 -2.98
CA ASP A 90 10.26 -1.78 -2.22
C ASP A 90 10.60 -3.18 -2.71
N ILE A 91 10.36 -4.18 -1.86
CA ILE A 91 10.75 -5.56 -2.12
C ILE A 91 9.63 -6.53 -1.75
N CYS A 92 9.53 -7.63 -2.52
CA CYS A 92 8.77 -8.78 -2.07
C CYS A 92 9.61 -9.60 -1.09
N LEU A 93 9.05 -9.87 0.09
CA LEU A 93 9.65 -10.75 1.08
C LEU A 93 9.57 -12.21 0.61
N PRO A 94 10.66 -12.99 0.76
CA PRO A 94 10.60 -14.41 0.46
C PRO A 94 9.68 -15.10 1.47
N SER A 95 8.97 -16.14 1.04
CA SER A 95 8.00 -16.87 1.88
C SER A 95 8.61 -17.43 3.17
N SER A 96 9.93 -17.66 3.19
CA SER A 96 10.67 -18.13 4.36
C SER A 96 10.95 -17.05 5.42
N ARG A 97 10.75 -15.76 5.12
CA ARG A 97 11.05 -14.65 6.05
C ARG A 97 9.86 -14.25 6.93
N ILE A 98 8.67 -14.80 6.70
CA ILE A 98 7.53 -14.63 7.62
C ILE A 98 7.82 -15.29 8.98
N HIS A 99 8.67 -16.33 9.01
CA HIS A 99 9.07 -16.98 10.26
C HIS A 99 9.88 -16.06 11.19
N LEU A 100 10.74 -15.18 10.65
CA LEU A 100 11.64 -14.34 11.46
C LEU A 100 10.96 -13.10 12.08
N ILE A 101 9.77 -12.73 11.63
CA ILE A 101 9.01 -11.60 12.21
C ILE A 101 8.05 -12.12 13.28
N LEU A 102 7.53 -13.34 13.14
CA LEU A 102 6.70 -13.97 14.17
C LEU A 102 7.49 -14.34 15.42
N GLU A 103 8.74 -14.81 15.30
CA GLU A 103 9.59 -15.10 16.49
C GLU A 103 9.84 -13.89 17.41
N LYS A 104 9.63 -12.66 16.94
CA LYS A 104 9.75 -11.44 17.76
C LYS A 104 8.43 -10.95 18.35
N VAL A 105 7.29 -11.49 17.93
CA VAL A 105 5.98 -11.16 18.49
C VAL A 105 5.62 -12.07 19.67
N ASP A 106 6.36 -13.17 19.88
CA ASP A 106 6.10 -14.12 20.98
C ASP A 106 6.88 -13.84 22.29
N ALA A 107 7.66 -12.77 22.39
CA ALA A 107 8.55 -12.58 23.55
C ALA A 107 7.92 -11.86 24.75
N GLU A 108 6.79 -11.15 24.62
CA GLU A 108 6.21 -10.39 25.74
C GLU A 108 4.67 -10.28 25.67
N GLU A 109 3.94 -11.40 25.68
CA GLU A 109 2.70 -11.51 26.47
C GLU A 109 2.24 -12.97 26.58
N SER A 110 2.44 -13.55 27.76
CA SER A 110 1.84 -14.83 28.14
C SER A 110 0.32 -14.68 28.26
N PHE A 111 -0.43 -14.92 27.19
CA PHE A 111 -1.87 -15.16 27.30
C PHE A 111 -2.14 -16.67 27.26
N SER A 112 -2.20 -17.27 28.46
CA SER A 112 -2.66 -18.65 28.64
C SER A 112 -4.18 -18.71 28.44
N VAL A 113 -4.63 -19.13 27.26
CA VAL A 113 -6.00 -19.61 27.08
C VAL A 113 -6.05 -21.02 27.64
N THR A 114 -6.46 -21.15 28.90
CA THR A 114 -6.89 -22.42 29.46
C THR A 114 -8.26 -22.77 28.89
N ASP A 115 -8.38 -23.99 28.36
CA ASP A 115 -9.61 -24.71 28.04
C ASP A 115 -10.79 -24.40 28.97
N GLN A 116 -11.90 -23.94 28.41
CA GLN A 116 -13.24 -24.19 28.94
C GLN A 116 -14.24 -24.32 27.79
N TRP A 117 -14.49 -25.56 27.38
CA TRP A 117 -15.79 -25.97 26.86
C TRP A 117 -16.29 -27.05 27.81
N GLU A 118 -16.97 -26.64 28.89
CA GLU A 118 -17.82 -27.55 29.65
C GLU A 118 -19.11 -27.76 28.83
N GLU A 119 -19.26 -28.96 28.30
CA GLU A 119 -20.52 -29.45 27.74
C GLU A 119 -21.50 -29.71 28.89
N GLU A 120 -22.34 -28.73 29.21
CA GLU A 120 -23.55 -28.97 29.99
C GLU A 120 -24.59 -29.67 29.11
N THR A 121 -24.74 -30.99 29.32
CA THR A 121 -25.90 -31.74 28.85
C THR A 121 -26.53 -32.50 30.01
N TRP A 122 -27.69 -31.98 30.44
CA TRP A 122 -28.86 -32.58 31.09
C TRP A 122 -28.69 -33.67 32.16
#